data_AF-A0A528TL37-F1
#
_entry.id   AF-A0A528TL37-F1
#
_cell.length_a   1.000
_cell.length_b   1.000
_cell.length_c   1.000
_cell.angle_alpha   90.00
_cell.angle_beta   90.00
_cell.angle_gamma   90.00
#
_symmetry.space_group_name_H-M   'P 1'
#
loop_
_entity.id
_entity.type
_entity.pdbx_description
1 polymer ?
#
loop_
_entity_poly.entity_id
_entity_poly.type
_entity_poly.pdbx_seq_one_letter_code
_entity_poly.pdbx_strand_id
1 'polypeptide(L)' 'MKLGLLTAPFPDIALGDVADWANSAGFEALE' A
#
# COMPACT_ATOMS: atom_id res chain seq x y z
N MET A 1 6.71 -15.27 -4.41
CA MET A 1 5.52 -14.81 -3.65
C MET A 1 5.55 -13.29 -3.73
N LYS A 2 4.41 -12.65 -4.00
CA LYS A 2 4.32 -11.17 -4.02
C LYS A 2 3.94 -10.68 -2.63
N LEU A 3 4.61 -9.63 -2.14
CA LEU A 3 4.27 -9.01 -0.86
C LEU A 3 3.15 -7.98 -1.06
N GLY A 4 2.00 -8.18 -0.42
CA GLY A 4 0.84 -7.28 -0.48
C GLY A 4 0.71 -6.40 0.78
N LEU A 5 0.12 -5.21 0.62
CA LEU A 5 -0.22 -4.30 1.72
C LEU A 5 -1.75 -4.17 1.86
N LEU A 6 -2.29 -4.51 3.03
CA LEU A 6 -3.69 -4.28 3.35
C LEU A 6 -3.92 -2.78 3.61
N THR A 7 -4.81 -2.17 2.85
CA THR A 7 -5.12 -0.73 2.90
C THR A 7 -6.15 -0.35 3.96
N ALA A 8 -6.89 -1.33 4.50
CA ALA A 8 -7.89 -1.14 5.55
C ALA A 8 -7.42 -0.33 6.79
N PRO A 9 -6.15 -0.43 7.26
CA PRO A 9 -5.65 0.39 8.36
C PRO A 9 -5.43 1.88 8.03
N PHE A 10 -5.56 2.30 6.78
CA PHE A 10 -5.28 3.67 6.31
C PHE A 10 -6.52 4.37 5.73
N PRO A 11 -7.65 4.44 6.45
CA PRO A 11 -8.92 4.93 5.89
C PRO A 11 -8.91 6.44 5.58
N ASP A 12 -8.04 7.21 6.24
CA ASP A 12 -7.97 8.67 6.12
C ASP A 12 -6.85 9.15 5.18
N ILE A 13 -6.11 8.22 4.57
CA ILE A 13 -5.00 8.53 3.67
C ILE A 13 -5.48 8.29 2.23
N ALA A 14 -5.17 9.21 1.32
CA ALA A 14 -5.49 9.02 -0.08
C ALA A 14 -4.80 7.75 -0.60
N LEU A 15 -5.52 6.93 -1.38
CA LEU A 15 -5.00 5.66 -1.90
C LEU A 15 -3.68 5.85 -2.68
N GLY A 16 -3.51 6.98 -3.36
CA GLY A 16 -2.27 7.33 -4.06
C GLY A 16 -1.07 7.44 -3.11
N ASP A 17 -1.22 8.12 -1.98
CA ASP A 17 -0.13 8.28 -1.00
C ASP A 17 0.26 6.93 -0.36
N VAL A 18 -0.72 6.06 -0.11
CA VAL A 18 -0.48 4.68 0.36
C VAL A 18 0.28 3.87 -0.70
N ALA A 19 -0.11 3.99 -1.97
CA ALA A 19 0.52 3.28 -3.08
C ALA A 19 1.98 3.73 -3.30
N ASP A 20 2.24 5.03 -3.24
CA ASP A 20 3.58 5.60 -3.40
C ASP A 20 4.53 5.11 -2.29
N TRP A 21 4.06 5.14 -1.04
CA TRP A 21 4.82 4.59 0.08
C TRP A 21 5.04 3.09 -0.05
N ALA A 22 3.98 2.33 -0.36
CA ALA A 22 4.05 0.87 -0.48
C ALA A 22 5.06 0.44 -1.54
N ASN A 23 5.08 1.14 -2.69
CA ASN A 23 6.07 0.95 -3.73
C ASN A 23 7.50 1.20 -3.22
N SER A 24 7.71 2.33 -2.50
CA SER A 24 9.02 2.66 -1.92
C SER A 24 9.49 1.65 -0.86
N ALA A 25 8.56 0.97 -0.19
CA ALA A 25 8.82 -0.05 0.82
C ALA A 25 8.97 -1.47 0.23
N GLY A 26 8.84 -1.63 -1.09
CA GLY A 26 9.02 -2.91 -1.79
C GLY A 26 7.79 -3.80 -1.83
N PHE A 27 6.60 -3.27 -1.53
CA PHE A 27 5.35 -3.98 -1.75
C PHE A 27 5.00 -4.01 -3.24
N GLU A 28 4.43 -5.12 -3.67
CA GLU A 28 4.15 -5.41 -5.09
C GLU A 28 2.65 -5.43 -5.40
N ALA A 29 1.81 -5.35 -4.37
CA ALA A 29 0.35 -5.34 -4.48
C ALA A 29 -0.28 -4.56 -3.32
N LEU A 30 -1.48 -4.02 -3.56
CA LEU A 30 -2.35 -3.43 -2.55
C LEU A 30 -3.62 -4.28 -2.44
N GLU A 31 -4.07 -4.50 -1.21
CA GLU A 31 -5.29 -5.27 -0.85
C GLU A 31 -6.29 -4.41 -0.09
#